data_AF-A0A1A9N0T2-F1
#
_entry.id   AF-A0A1A9N0T2-F1
#
_cell.length_a   1.000
_cell.length_b   1.000
_cell.length_c   1.000
_cell.angle_alpha   90.00
_cell.angle_beta   90.00
_cell.angle_gamma   90.00
#
_symmetry.space_group_name_H-M   'P 1'
#
loop_
_entity.id
_entity.type
_entity.pdbx_description
1 polymer ?
#
loop_
_entity_poly.entity_id
_entity_poly.type
_entity_poly.pdbx_seq_one_letter_code
_entity_poly.pdbx_strand_id
1 'polypeptide(L)'
;MKLISQNPLAVRTISRALMVSAALLITSTGVYAQASSSAPAPHQVTRAEVRHELEELEAVGYNASQGDDGDYPADIQEAERKVAAMHAAQKSALMNNQPAMQATPTQ
;
A
#
# COMPACT_ATOMS: atom_id res chain seq x y z
N MET A 1 -15.19 27.16 -44.34
CA MET A 1 -15.20 25.84 -44.98
C MET A 1 -13.93 25.07 -44.61
N LYS A 2 -13.97 24.31 -43.51
CA LYS A 2 -13.22 23.06 -43.29
C LYS A 2 -13.77 22.42 -42.02
N LEU A 3 -14.63 21.42 -42.21
CA LEU A 3 -15.09 20.54 -41.15
C LEU A 3 -13.95 19.56 -40.83
N ILE A 4 -13.54 19.51 -39.57
CA ILE A 4 -12.76 18.39 -39.06
C ILE A 4 -13.63 17.77 -37.98
N SER A 5 -14.49 16.86 -38.44
CA SER A 5 -15.17 15.88 -37.59
C SER A 5 -14.12 14.90 -37.11
N GLN A 6 -13.91 14.83 -35.80
CA GLN A 6 -13.25 13.68 -35.17
C GLN A 6 -14.32 12.93 -34.39
N ASN A 7 -14.63 11.73 -34.89
CA ASN A 7 -15.67 10.85 -34.41
C ASN A 7 -15.32 10.30 -33.00
N PRO A 8 -16.29 10.13 -32.09
CA PRO A 8 -16.04 9.76 -30.70
C PRO A 8 -16.21 8.26 -30.50
N LEU A 9 -15.15 7.48 -30.21
CA LEU A 9 -15.29 6.11 -29.70
C LEU A 9 -14.02 5.64 -29.00
N ALA A 10 -14.22 4.82 -27.96
CA ALA A 10 -13.25 4.27 -27.00
C ALA A 10 -12.97 5.22 -25.82
N VAL A 11 -13.88 5.37 -24.84
CA VAL A 11 -14.24 4.30 -23.89
C VAL A 11 -13.03 3.40 -23.63
N ARG A 12 -12.17 3.85 -22.72
CA ARG A 12 -11.39 2.93 -21.90
C ARG A 12 -11.36 3.47 -20.49
N THR A 13 -12.57 3.51 -19.91
CA THR A 13 -12.77 3.52 -18.46
C THR A 13 -11.98 2.33 -17.92
N ILE A 14 -10.82 2.60 -17.34
CA ILE A 14 -10.05 1.56 -16.65
C ILE A 14 -10.76 1.40 -15.31
N SER A 15 -11.80 0.57 -15.31
CA SER A 15 -12.46 0.09 -14.11
C SER A 15 -11.46 -0.74 -13.31
N ARG A 16 -10.64 -0.07 -12.49
CA ARG A 16 -9.91 -0.74 -11.42
C ARG A 16 -10.96 -1.13 -10.39
N ALA A 17 -11.43 -2.38 -10.50
CA ALA A 17 -12.33 -2.99 -9.54
C ALA A 17 -11.66 -2.90 -8.16
N LEU A 18 -12.16 -1.98 -7.33
CA LEU A 18 -11.81 -1.84 -5.93
C LEU A 18 -12.45 -3.03 -5.20
N MET A 19 -11.71 -4.13 -5.04
CA MET A 19 -12.08 -5.19 -4.11
C MET A 19 -11.85 -4.67 -2.69
N VAL A 20 -12.90 -4.18 -2.04
CA VAL A 20 -12.91 -3.95 -0.59
C VAL A 20 -13.29 -5.26 0.09
N SER A 21 -12.29 -6.05 0.47
CA SER A 21 -12.48 -7.16 1.39
C SER A 21 -12.34 -6.63 2.82
N ALA A 22 -13.47 -6.40 3.48
CA ALA A 22 -13.52 -6.16 4.92
C ALA A 22 -13.35 -7.49 5.66
N ALA A 23 -12.15 -7.77 6.17
CA ALA A 23 -11.90 -8.90 7.06
C ALA A 23 -11.81 -8.41 8.50
N LEU A 24 -12.88 -8.65 9.27
CA LEU A 24 -12.94 -8.44 10.72
C LEU A 24 -12.12 -9.55 11.39
N LEU A 25 -10.96 -9.23 11.96
CA LEU A 25 -10.13 -10.21 12.67
C LEU A 25 -10.58 -10.31 14.13
N ILE A 26 -11.33 -11.35 14.45
CA ILE A 26 -11.63 -11.78 15.81
C ILE A 26 -10.45 -12.65 16.29
N THR A 27 -9.79 -12.22 17.37
CA THR A 27 -8.73 -12.96 18.06
C THR A 27 -9.25 -14.28 18.62
N SER A 28 -8.56 -15.40 18.37
CA SER A 28 -8.65 -16.57 19.24
C SER A 28 -7.36 -17.37 19.24
N THR A 29 -6.95 -17.75 20.44
CA THR A 29 -5.70 -18.40 20.82
C THR A 29 -5.66 -19.88 20.43
N GLY A 30 -4.64 -20.28 19.67
CA GLY A 30 -3.99 -21.60 19.64
C GLY A 30 -4.85 -22.86 19.51
N VAL A 31 -4.95 -23.41 18.29
CA VAL A 31 -4.99 -24.86 18.01
C VAL A 31 -4.26 -25.10 16.68
N TYR A 32 -3.10 -25.75 16.70
CA TYR A 32 -2.45 -26.26 15.50
C TYR A 32 -3.18 -27.52 15.03
N ALA A 33 -3.34 -27.64 13.71
CA ALA A 33 -3.94 -28.74 12.95
C ALA A 33 -5.48 -28.81 12.93
N GLN A 34 -6.12 -27.99 12.08
CA GLN A 34 -7.00 -28.45 11.00
C GLN A 34 -7.45 -27.25 10.15
N ALA A 35 -7.37 -27.45 8.83
CA ALA A 35 -8.19 -26.84 7.79
C ALA A 35 -8.03 -25.33 7.45
N SER A 36 -7.89 -25.13 6.14
CA SER A 36 -8.30 -23.94 5.38
C SER A 36 -7.26 -22.84 5.19
N SER A 37 -6.11 -23.19 4.62
CA SER A 37 -5.29 -22.17 3.96
C SER A 37 -5.65 -22.13 2.48
N SER A 38 -6.80 -21.51 2.18
CA SER A 38 -6.89 -20.62 1.01
C SER A 38 -5.91 -19.46 1.27
N ALA A 39 -4.61 -19.78 1.37
CA ALA A 39 -3.58 -18.79 1.44
C ALA A 39 -3.67 -18.04 0.11
N PRO A 40 -3.85 -16.70 0.12
CA PRO A 40 -3.57 -15.93 -1.07
C PRO A 40 -2.21 -16.39 -1.58
N ALA A 41 -2.11 -16.68 -2.88
CA ALA A 41 -0.83 -17.03 -3.47
C ALA A 41 0.23 -16.03 -2.96
N PRO A 42 1.39 -16.51 -2.44
CA PRO A 42 2.38 -15.60 -1.88
C PRO A 42 2.70 -14.56 -2.95
N HIS A 43 2.51 -13.28 -2.61
CA HIS A 43 2.86 -12.19 -3.49
C HIS A 43 4.34 -12.35 -3.83
N GLN A 44 4.67 -12.41 -5.12
CA GLN A 44 6.07 -12.52 -5.53
C GLN A 44 6.71 -11.15 -5.40
N VAL A 45 7.54 -10.99 -4.37
CA VAL A 45 8.33 -9.76 -4.18
C VAL A 45 9.26 -9.60 -5.37
N THR A 46 9.16 -8.45 -6.05
CA THR A 46 10.01 -8.16 -7.21
C THR A 46 11.29 -7.46 -6.77
N ARG A 47 12.35 -7.55 -7.58
CA ARG A 47 13.59 -6.77 -7.31
C ARG A 47 13.35 -5.25 -7.31
N ALA A 48 12.30 -4.78 -7.97
CA ALA A 48 11.92 -3.38 -7.91
C ALA A 48 11.33 -3.03 -6.54
N GLU A 49 10.45 -3.90 -6.03
CA GLU A 49 9.84 -3.78 -4.69
C GLU A 49 10.90 -3.71 -3.59
N VAL A 50 11.83 -4.68 -3.56
CA VAL A 50 12.88 -4.73 -2.51
C VAL A 50 13.72 -3.45 -2.48
N ARG A 51 14.06 -2.91 -3.66
CA ARG A 51 14.85 -1.67 -3.72
C ARG A 51 14.06 -0.47 -3.23
N HIS A 52 12.78 -0.39 -3.58
CA HIS A 52 11.90 0.64 -3.08
C HIS A 52 11.79 0.59 -1.55
N GLU A 53 11.57 -0.59 -0.97
CA GLU A 53 11.53 -0.77 0.49
C GLU A 53 12.84 -0.38 1.16
N LEU A 54 13.99 -0.75 0.57
CA LEU A 54 15.30 -0.34 1.08
C LEU A 54 15.50 1.17 1.01
N GLU A 55 15.11 1.83 -0.07
CA GLU A 55 15.18 3.30 -0.20
C GLU A 55 14.35 4.00 0.88
N GLU A 56 13.18 3.47 1.24
CA GLU A 56 12.35 4.01 2.32
C GLU A 56 12.99 3.82 3.70
N LEU A 57 13.61 2.66 3.95
CA LEU A 57 14.34 2.39 5.18
C LEU A 57 15.58 3.29 5.29
N GLU A 58 16.33 3.48 4.20
CA GLU A 58 17.47 4.40 4.15
C GLU A 58 17.03 5.86 4.37
N ALA A 59 15.86 6.26 3.87
CA ALA A 59 15.30 7.59 4.09
C ALA A 59 15.00 7.88 5.57
N VAL A 60 14.75 6.85 6.38
CA VAL A 60 14.57 6.96 7.84
C VAL A 60 15.84 6.69 8.64
N GLY A 61 16.98 6.50 7.96
CA GLY A 61 18.31 6.37 8.55
C GLY A 61 18.78 4.93 8.77
N TYR A 62 18.09 3.91 8.24
CA TYR A 62 18.58 2.54 8.27
C TYR A 62 19.78 2.37 7.33
N ASN A 63 20.79 1.62 7.73
CA ASN A 63 21.95 1.32 6.89
C ASN A 63 22.18 -0.19 6.81
N ALA A 64 21.74 -0.79 5.70
CA ALA A 64 21.92 -2.23 5.45
C ALA A 64 23.38 -2.65 5.28
N SER A 65 24.29 -1.72 4.99
CA SER A 65 25.72 -2.00 4.80
C SER A 65 26.49 -2.18 6.10
N GLN A 66 25.90 -1.85 7.27
CA GLN A 66 26.55 -2.07 8.57
C GLN A 66 26.73 -3.56 8.91
N GLY A 67 25.96 -4.47 8.31
CA GLY A 67 26.08 -5.89 8.60
C GLY A 67 25.97 -6.19 10.10
N ASP A 68 26.99 -6.84 10.66
CA ASP A 68 27.06 -7.23 12.07
C ASP A 68 27.47 -6.09 13.02
N ASP A 69 27.93 -4.94 12.49
CA ASP A 69 28.35 -3.79 13.30
C ASP A 69 27.16 -2.96 13.82
N GLY A 70 25.94 -3.23 13.34
CA GLY A 70 24.71 -2.58 13.77
C GLY A 70 23.98 -3.32 14.89
N ASP A 71 22.99 -2.66 15.51
CA ASP A 71 22.14 -3.25 16.54
C ASP A 71 21.00 -4.06 15.89
N TYR A 72 21.34 -5.09 15.11
CA TYR A 72 20.34 -6.00 14.52
C TYR A 72 19.74 -6.92 15.61
N PRO A 73 18.40 -7.06 15.71
CA PRO A 73 17.36 -6.54 14.82
C PRO A 73 16.66 -5.25 15.32
N ALA A 74 17.19 -4.56 16.32
CA ALA A 74 16.57 -3.35 16.87
C ALA A 74 16.50 -2.20 15.85
N ASP A 75 17.59 -1.99 15.09
CA ASP A 75 17.70 -0.92 14.10
C ASP A 75 16.66 -1.05 12.98
N ILE A 76 16.49 -2.26 12.43
CA ILE A 76 15.53 -2.50 11.36
C ILE A 76 14.08 -2.34 11.86
N GLN A 77 13.77 -2.80 13.08
CA GLN A 77 12.45 -2.63 13.67
C GLN A 77 12.12 -1.16 13.95
N GLU A 78 13.10 -0.36 14.35
CA GLU A 78 12.91 1.09 14.50
C GLU A 78 12.66 1.77 13.18
N ALA A 79 13.45 1.43 12.15
CA ALA A 79 13.26 1.96 10.81
C ALA A 79 11.87 1.63 10.25
N GLU A 80 11.41 0.38 10.38
CA GLU A 80 10.07 -0.04 9.96
C GLU A 80 8.96 0.76 10.66
N ARG A 81 9.10 1.05 11.97
CA ARG A 81 8.14 1.90 12.68
C ARG A 81 8.09 3.32 12.11
N LYS A 82 9.25 3.90 11.76
CA LYS A 82 9.34 5.23 11.15
C LYS A 82 8.69 5.25 9.77
N VAL A 83 8.99 4.27 8.91
CA VAL A 83 8.37 4.12 7.59
C VAL A 83 6.86 3.98 7.70
N ALA A 84 6.38 3.11 8.60
CA ALA A 84 4.94 2.93 8.83
C ALA A 84 4.26 4.24 9.27
N ALA A 85 4.90 5.04 10.12
CA ALA A 85 4.40 6.35 10.51
C ALA A 85 4.35 7.33 9.32
N MET A 86 5.36 7.33 8.45
CA MET A 86 5.40 8.13 7.22
C MET A 86 4.27 7.74 6.26
N HIS A 87 4.08 6.44 6.01
CA HIS A 87 3.00 5.94 5.17
C HIS A 87 1.62 6.30 5.73
N ALA A 88 1.43 6.20 7.05
CA ALA A 88 0.20 6.60 7.72
C ALA A 88 -0.07 8.11 7.56
N ALA A 89 0.96 8.94 7.73
CA ALA A 89 0.86 10.38 7.53
C ALA A 89 0.54 10.72 6.06
N GLN A 90 1.21 10.09 5.09
CA GLN A 90 0.94 10.27 3.67
C GLN A 90 -0.49 9.85 3.31
N LYS A 91 -0.95 8.70 3.78
CA LYS A 91 -2.33 8.23 3.60
C LYS A 91 -3.34 9.22 4.17
N SER A 92 -3.05 9.82 5.33
CA SER A 92 -3.91 10.81 5.96
C SER A 92 -3.95 12.12 5.17
N ALA A 93 -2.80 12.57 4.66
CA ALA A 93 -2.71 13.75 3.80
C ALA A 93 -3.44 13.54 2.46
N LEU A 94 -3.35 12.34 1.87
CA LEU A 94 -4.10 11.97 0.67
C LEU A 94 -5.61 12.01 0.92
N MET A 95 -6.07 11.49 2.06
CA MET A 95 -7.49 11.50 2.44
C MET A 95 -7.99 12.95 2.66
N ASN A 96 -7.18 13.80 3.29
CA ASN A 96 -7.51 15.22 3.51
C ASN A 96 -7.56 16.03 2.21
N ASN A 97 -6.74 15.65 1.22
CA ASN A 97 -6.66 16.36 -0.06
C ASN A 97 -7.62 15.79 -1.12
N GLN A 98 -8.56 14.91 -0.76
CA GLN A 98 -9.69 14.59 -1.61
C GLN A 98 -10.72 15.74 -1.52
N PRO A 99 -10.86 16.60 -2.56
CA PRO A 99 -11.91 17.60 -2.58
C PRO A 99 -13.25 16.86 -2.48
N ALA A 100 -14.13 17.37 -1.62
CA ALA A 100 -15.47 16.84 -1.34
C ALA A 100 -16.24 16.44 -2.62
N MET A 101 -16.02 15.23 -3.13
CA MET A 101 -16.89 14.57 -4.09
C MET A 101 -17.83 13.66 -3.32
N GLN A 102 -18.61 14.22 -2.39
CA GLN A 102 -19.79 13.63 -1.75
C GLN A 102 -20.27 14.54 -0.60
N ALA A 103 -20.91 15.65 -0.95
CA ALA A 103 -22.00 16.26 -0.20
C ALA A 103 -22.47 17.51 -0.95
N THR A 104 -23.16 17.33 -2.07
CA THR A 104 -24.26 18.24 -2.36
C THR A 104 -25.39 17.81 -1.41
N PRO A 105 -25.74 18.58 -0.37
CA PRO A 105 -27.01 18.38 0.28
C PRO A 105 -28.09 18.76 -0.73
N THR A 106 -28.70 17.76 -1.35
CA THR A 106 -29.97 17.94 -2.06
C THR A 106 -31.01 18.28 -1.00
N GLN A 107 -31.27 19.58 -0.83
CA GLN A 107 -32.52 20.09 -0.28
C GLN A 107 -33.53 20.19 -1.42
#